data_AF-A0A9P8AY09-F1
#
_entry.id   AF-A0A9P8AY09-F1
#
_cell.length_a   1.000
_cell.length_b   1.000
_cell.length_c   1.000
_cell.angle_alpha   90.00
_cell.angle_beta   90.00
_cell.angle_gamma   90.00
#
_symmetry.space_group_name_H-M   'P 1'
#
loop_
_entity.id
_entity.type
_entity.pdbx_description
1 polymer ?
#
loop_
_entity_poly.entity_id
_entity_poly.type
_entity_poly.pdbx_seq_one_letter_code
_entity_poly.pdbx_strand_id
1 'polypeptide(L)'
;MISPRHSRRVRKTIAADNDSPEPVPAPVKHRTKKQRTEKPKSELRADSDSGNHKSSKPPTRRRKGVLTKVAETPLDVLFEIFQHLEPLDLLRLSRTTKDLRTLLLQRQSSFIWKSARENVKDLPPLPDDMIEPRYASLVFDNHCQNCFAPTKLVQWQFRLRYCRICLYNSPDVTKDPYELPDEMLQLVPRFILNTNIGRRKRCETFYHTPSINALEECLCHGCDLWFDEIETSYWRLVEHSDACEKWASDRAAEHADKLNSLRVARGDNVVERLAALGWGEEIKEMDNETVLRRHKLVWQVKPLTDRIWSAIEPAMIELMESLKAKRLDGCY
;
A
#
# COMPACT_ATOMS: atom_id res chain seq x y z
N MET A 1 18.27 60.94 15.16
CA MET A 1 17.60 61.50 13.97
C MET A 1 18.41 61.14 12.73
N ILE A 2 18.14 59.98 12.12
CA ILE A 2 18.64 59.62 10.79
C ILE A 2 17.51 58.82 10.13
N SER A 3 17.01 59.34 9.01
CA SER A 3 15.86 58.84 8.26
C SER A 3 16.32 57.85 7.18
N PRO A 4 15.72 56.66 7.03
CA PRO A 4 16.04 55.78 5.92
C PRO A 4 15.13 56.05 4.71
N ARG A 5 15.77 56.28 3.56
CA ARG A 5 15.13 56.45 2.25
C ARG A 5 14.39 55.19 1.82
N HIS A 6 13.07 55.27 1.75
CA HIS A 6 12.22 54.30 1.05
C HIS A 6 12.49 54.33 -0.46
N SER A 7 13.09 53.27 -1.01
CA SER A 7 13.06 53.00 -2.44
C SER A 7 11.81 52.20 -2.77
N ARG A 8 10.79 52.88 -3.32
CA ARG A 8 9.60 52.27 -3.93
C ARG A 8 10.02 51.58 -5.23
N ARG A 9 10.14 50.25 -5.22
CA ARG A 9 10.25 49.47 -6.45
C ARG A 9 8.85 49.28 -7.03
N VAL A 10 8.58 49.98 -8.14
CA VAL A 10 7.36 49.89 -8.95
C VAL A 10 7.17 48.45 -9.43
N ARG A 11 6.07 47.81 -9.02
CA ARG A 11 5.61 46.53 -9.57
C ARG A 11 5.19 46.76 -11.02
N LYS A 12 5.95 46.19 -11.96
CA LYS A 12 5.54 46.05 -13.36
C LYS A 12 4.58 44.86 -13.42
N THR A 13 3.29 45.14 -13.58
CA THR A 13 2.27 44.14 -13.92
C THR A 13 2.52 43.68 -15.35
N ILE A 14 2.96 42.43 -15.51
CA ILE A 14 2.93 41.71 -16.78
C ILE A 14 1.64 40.91 -16.79
N ALA A 15 0.85 41.10 -17.85
CA ALA A 15 -0.40 40.41 -18.08
C ALA A 15 -0.16 38.89 -18.16
N ALA A 16 -1.00 38.12 -17.47
CA ALA A 16 -1.04 36.68 -17.58
C ALA A 16 -1.76 36.32 -18.88
N ASP A 17 -1.03 35.69 -19.81
CA ASP A 17 -1.64 34.94 -20.89
C ASP A 17 -2.37 33.74 -20.30
N ASN A 18 -3.70 33.80 -20.36
CA ASN A 18 -4.59 32.68 -20.10
C ASN A 18 -4.49 31.72 -21.28
N ASP A 19 -3.63 30.70 -21.17
CA ASP A 19 -3.73 29.51 -22.01
C ASP A 19 -3.62 28.28 -21.11
N SER A 20 -4.78 27.86 -20.60
CA SER A 20 -4.94 26.63 -19.83
C SER A 20 -5.05 25.47 -20.83
N PRO A 21 -4.15 24.47 -20.81
CA PRO A 21 -4.46 23.20 -21.44
C PRO A 21 -5.55 22.51 -20.61
N GLU A 22 -6.72 22.32 -21.24
CA GLU A 22 -7.86 21.61 -20.68
C GLU A 22 -7.46 20.23 -20.10
N PRO A 23 -8.09 19.81 -18.99
CA PRO A 23 -7.81 18.51 -18.40
C PRO A 23 -8.30 17.38 -19.32
N VAL A 24 -7.36 16.51 -19.70
CA VAL A 24 -7.64 15.27 -20.44
C VAL A 24 -8.62 14.41 -19.61
N PRO A 25 -9.79 14.01 -20.18
CA PRO A 25 -10.78 13.26 -19.44
C PRO A 25 -10.30 11.82 -19.15
N ALA A 26 -10.53 11.37 -17.91
CA ALA A 26 -10.27 10.01 -17.48
C ALA A 26 -11.07 8.98 -18.31
N PRO A 27 -10.55 7.76 -18.54
CA PRO A 27 -11.22 6.76 -19.36
C PRO A 27 -12.55 6.32 -18.72
N VAL A 28 -13.63 6.65 -19.40
CA VAL A 28 -15.00 6.25 -19.08
C VAL A 28 -15.11 4.73 -19.20
N LYS A 29 -15.46 4.05 -18.10
CA LYS A 29 -15.87 2.65 -18.13
C LYS A 29 -17.21 2.56 -18.89
N HIS A 30 -17.17 2.14 -20.16
CA HIS A 30 -18.36 1.80 -20.93
C HIS A 30 -19.09 0.63 -20.27
N ARG A 31 -20.19 0.94 -19.58
CA ARG A 31 -21.20 -0.03 -19.17
C ARG A 31 -22.00 -0.41 -20.42
N THR A 32 -21.72 -1.57 -21.00
CA THR A 32 -22.47 -2.14 -22.12
C THR A 32 -23.93 -2.36 -21.70
N LYS A 33 -24.80 -1.52 -22.27
CA LYS A 33 -26.25 -1.56 -22.14
C LYS A 33 -26.75 -2.66 -23.07
N LYS A 34 -27.10 -3.83 -22.52
CA LYS A 34 -27.72 -4.91 -23.30
C LYS A 34 -29.14 -4.45 -23.70
N GLN A 35 -29.29 -4.00 -24.94
CA GLN A 35 -30.57 -3.70 -25.57
C GLN A 35 -31.39 -5.00 -25.66
N ARG A 36 -32.59 -4.95 -25.11
CA ARG A 36 -33.64 -5.94 -25.34
C ARG A 36 -34.48 -5.42 -26.50
N THR A 37 -34.58 -6.22 -27.54
CA THR A 37 -35.32 -5.98 -28.77
C THR A 37 -36.83 -5.84 -28.50
N GLU A 38 -37.42 -4.79 -29.06
CA GLU A 38 -38.88 -4.61 -29.18
C GLU A 38 -39.35 -5.18 -30.54
N LYS A 39 -40.51 -5.84 -30.55
CA LYS A 39 -41.37 -6.05 -31.72
C LYS A 39 -42.84 -5.74 -31.32
N PRO A 40 -43.70 -5.31 -32.26
CA PRO A 40 -44.70 -4.27 -31.99
C PRO A 40 -46.18 -4.70 -31.93
N LYS A 41 -46.95 -3.84 -31.22
CA LYS A 41 -48.38 -3.41 -31.33
C LYS A 41 -49.50 -4.36 -31.83
N SER A 42 -50.54 -4.47 -31.00
CA SER A 42 -51.97 -4.12 -31.28
C SER A 42 -52.79 -4.44 -29.99
N GLU A 43 -53.33 -3.46 -29.27
CA GLU A 43 -54.62 -2.75 -29.38
C GLU A 43 -55.89 -3.49 -28.87
N LEU A 44 -56.50 -2.87 -27.85
CA LEU A 44 -57.93 -2.79 -27.48
C LEU A 44 -58.57 -3.76 -26.42
N ARG A 45 -58.84 -3.13 -25.25
CA ARG A 45 -60.12 -2.98 -24.49
C ARG A 45 -60.47 -3.90 -23.29
N ALA A 46 -60.81 -3.19 -22.19
CA ALA A 46 -61.82 -3.43 -21.13
C ALA A 46 -61.66 -4.68 -20.24
N ASP A 47 -62.07 -4.77 -18.97
CA ASP A 47 -62.45 -3.91 -17.84
C ASP A 47 -62.54 -4.87 -16.62
N SER A 48 -62.62 -4.36 -15.40
CA SER A 48 -63.09 -5.01 -14.16
C SER A 48 -62.19 -6.02 -13.39
N ASP A 49 -61.76 -5.52 -12.23
CA ASP A 49 -62.08 -5.98 -10.86
C ASP A 49 -61.39 -7.21 -10.21
N SER A 50 -60.70 -6.87 -9.11
CA SER A 50 -60.48 -7.58 -7.84
C SER A 50 -59.94 -9.01 -7.76
N GLY A 51 -58.79 -9.10 -7.06
CA GLY A 51 -58.42 -10.25 -6.23
C GLY A 51 -57.04 -10.81 -6.49
N ASN A 52 -55.97 -10.21 -5.93
CA ASN A 52 -54.64 -10.83 -5.98
C ASN A 52 -54.08 -11.10 -4.57
N HIS A 53 -54.14 -12.38 -4.19
CA HIS A 53 -53.44 -12.96 -3.05
C HIS A 53 -51.93 -12.73 -3.18
N LYS A 54 -51.37 -11.91 -2.28
CA LYS A 54 -49.92 -11.78 -2.11
C LYS A 54 -49.39 -13.05 -1.42
N SER A 55 -48.85 -13.98 -2.20
CA SER A 55 -48.01 -15.07 -1.69
C SER A 55 -46.67 -14.49 -1.24
N SER A 56 -46.55 -14.17 0.04
CA SER A 56 -45.28 -13.81 0.66
C SER A 56 -44.35 -15.02 0.64
N LYS A 57 -43.23 -14.95 -0.09
CA LYS A 57 -42.14 -15.91 0.05
C LYS A 57 -41.64 -15.90 1.50
N PRO A 58 -41.36 -17.08 2.11
CA PRO A 58 -40.91 -17.13 3.49
C PRO A 58 -39.55 -16.41 3.60
N PRO A 59 -39.29 -15.72 4.73
CA PRO A 59 -38.02 -15.05 4.94
C PRO A 59 -36.91 -16.11 4.92
N THR A 60 -35.92 -15.91 4.05
CA THR A 60 -34.73 -16.75 4.01
C THR A 60 -34.08 -16.75 5.39
N ARG A 61 -34.05 -17.91 6.02
CA ARG A 61 -33.43 -18.16 7.33
C ARG A 61 -31.99 -17.65 7.26
N ARG A 62 -31.71 -16.50 7.91
CA ARG A 62 -30.33 -16.00 8.06
C ARG A 62 -29.52 -17.14 8.67
N ARG A 63 -28.57 -17.69 7.90
CA ARG A 63 -27.61 -18.66 8.44
C ARG A 63 -26.90 -17.94 9.58
N LYS A 64 -27.15 -18.33 10.83
CA LYS A 64 -26.34 -17.89 11.98
C LYS A 64 -24.91 -18.29 11.66
N GLY A 65 -24.08 -17.29 11.33
CA GLY A 65 -22.76 -17.50 10.75
C GLY A 65 -21.76 -18.03 11.78
N VAL A 66 -20.59 -18.44 11.29
CA VAL A 66 -19.42 -18.81 12.12
C VAL A 66 -19.10 -17.74 13.18
N LEU A 67 -19.35 -16.46 12.89
CA LEU A 67 -19.16 -15.33 13.80
C LEU A 67 -20.02 -15.37 15.08
N THR A 68 -21.19 -16.02 15.06
CA THR A 68 -21.98 -16.20 16.29
C THR A 68 -21.23 -17.06 17.29
N LYS A 69 -20.48 -18.06 16.82
CA LYS A 69 -19.66 -18.92 17.69
C LYS A 69 -18.47 -18.18 18.31
N VAL A 70 -17.90 -17.20 17.59
CA VAL A 70 -16.82 -16.33 18.09
C VAL A 70 -17.34 -15.35 19.15
N ALA A 71 -18.61 -14.94 19.07
CA ALA A 71 -19.24 -14.13 20.11
C ALA A 71 -19.62 -14.95 21.36
N GLU A 72 -19.79 -16.26 21.23
CA GLU A 72 -20.16 -17.20 22.31
C GLU A 72 -18.93 -17.84 23.00
N THR A 73 -17.72 -17.69 22.44
CA THR A 73 -16.48 -18.22 23.03
C THR A 73 -16.01 -17.43 24.25
N PRO A 74 -15.54 -18.08 25.33
CA PRO A 74 -14.92 -17.40 26.47
C PRO A 74 -13.75 -16.52 26.06
N LEU A 75 -13.58 -15.37 26.73
CA LEU A 75 -12.53 -14.41 26.41
C LEU A 75 -11.12 -15.01 26.52
N ASP A 76 -10.89 -15.92 27.47
CA ASP A 76 -9.57 -16.55 27.66
C ASP A 76 -9.13 -17.34 26.42
N VAL A 77 -10.07 -18.06 25.79
CA VAL A 77 -9.80 -18.81 24.55
C VAL A 77 -9.56 -17.85 23.38
N LEU A 78 -10.31 -16.74 23.33
CA LEU A 78 -10.09 -15.71 22.32
C LEU A 78 -8.71 -15.05 22.48
N PHE A 79 -8.30 -14.75 23.71
CA PHE A 79 -7.01 -14.17 24.01
C PHE A 79 -5.86 -15.12 23.69
N GLU A 80 -6.01 -16.41 23.96
CA GLU A 80 -5.06 -17.43 23.52
C GLU A 80 -4.92 -17.42 21.99
N ILE A 81 -6.04 -17.48 21.26
CA ILE A 81 -6.01 -17.41 19.78
C ILE A 81 -5.35 -16.12 19.29
N PHE A 82 -5.66 -14.98 19.90
CA PHE A 82 -5.15 -13.68 19.48
C PHE A 82 -3.65 -13.52 19.73
N GLN A 83 -3.09 -14.19 20.74
CA GLN A 83 -1.64 -14.19 21.00
C GLN A 83 -0.83 -14.86 19.88
N HIS A 84 -1.44 -15.72 19.07
CA HIS A 84 -0.78 -16.38 17.92
C HIS A 84 -0.84 -15.56 16.61
N LEU A 85 -1.47 -14.37 16.63
CA LEU A 85 -1.65 -13.55 15.44
C LEU A 85 -0.49 -12.58 15.22
N GLU A 86 -0.31 -12.11 13.98
CA GLU A 86 0.56 -10.96 13.70
C GLU A 86 -0.16 -9.63 14.04
N PRO A 87 0.57 -8.53 14.29
CA PRO A 87 -0.02 -7.25 14.68
C PRO A 87 -0.99 -6.68 13.63
N LEU A 88 -0.72 -6.96 12.34
CA LEU A 88 -1.61 -6.56 11.25
C LEU A 88 -2.97 -7.26 11.34
N ASP A 89 -2.99 -8.52 11.75
CA ASP A 89 -4.21 -9.30 11.85
C ASP A 89 -5.03 -8.86 13.07
N LEU A 90 -4.39 -8.55 14.21
CA LEU A 90 -5.06 -7.89 15.34
C LEU A 90 -5.65 -6.54 14.95
N LEU A 91 -4.90 -5.73 14.20
CA LEU A 91 -5.37 -4.44 13.72
C LEU A 91 -6.60 -4.59 12.82
N ARG A 92 -6.59 -5.57 11.91
CA ARG A 92 -7.75 -5.90 11.06
C ARG A 92 -8.93 -6.38 11.90
N LEU A 93 -8.71 -7.30 12.84
CA LEU A 93 -9.76 -7.80 13.74
C LEU A 93 -10.41 -6.66 14.53
N SER A 94 -9.61 -5.74 15.07
CA SER A 94 -10.10 -4.56 15.80
C SER A 94 -10.96 -3.62 14.95
N ARG A 95 -10.94 -3.77 13.62
CA ARG A 95 -11.73 -2.97 12.67
C ARG A 95 -12.98 -3.70 12.16
N THR A 96 -13.20 -4.97 12.54
CA THR A 96 -14.34 -5.75 12.05
C THR A 96 -15.64 -5.49 12.82
N THR A 97 -15.59 -5.40 14.16
CA THR A 97 -16.77 -5.17 15.02
C THR A 97 -16.45 -4.20 16.16
N LYS A 98 -17.47 -3.54 16.71
CA LYS A 98 -17.32 -2.62 17.85
C LYS A 98 -16.86 -3.32 19.11
N ASP A 99 -17.29 -4.57 19.32
CA ASP A 99 -16.93 -5.35 20.50
C ASP A 99 -15.45 -5.76 20.46
N LEU A 100 -14.98 -6.28 19.31
CA LEU A 100 -13.56 -6.60 19.13
C LEU A 100 -12.67 -5.35 19.20
N ARG A 101 -13.15 -4.21 18.67
CA ARG A 101 -12.45 -2.94 18.82
C ARG A 101 -12.28 -2.56 20.29
N THR A 102 -13.36 -2.61 21.06
CA THR A 102 -13.36 -2.26 22.48
C THR A 102 -12.46 -3.21 23.27
N LEU A 103 -12.57 -4.51 23.02
CA LEU A 103 -11.79 -5.55 23.67
C LEU A 103 -10.28 -5.39 23.37
N LEU A 104 -9.90 -5.30 22.09
CA LEU A 104 -8.49 -5.29 21.69
C LEU A 104 -7.78 -3.97 21.99
N LEU A 105 -8.47 -2.83 21.99
CA LEU A 105 -7.84 -1.53 22.24
C LEU A 105 -7.86 -1.10 23.72
N GLN A 106 -8.41 -1.93 24.62
CA GLN A 106 -8.31 -1.71 26.06
C GLN A 106 -6.90 -1.98 26.57
N ARG A 107 -6.49 -1.24 27.60
CA ARG A 107 -5.18 -1.40 28.27
C ARG A 107 -4.97 -2.81 28.82
N GLN A 108 -6.03 -3.48 29.25
CA GLN A 108 -5.98 -4.85 29.79
C GLN A 108 -5.55 -5.87 28.73
N SER A 109 -5.78 -5.57 27.45
CA SER A 109 -5.42 -6.43 26.31
C SER A 109 -4.03 -6.13 25.74
N SER A 110 -3.22 -5.31 26.42
CA SER A 110 -1.88 -4.93 25.94
C SER A 110 -0.94 -6.12 25.77
N PHE A 111 -1.08 -7.14 26.62
CA PHE A 111 -0.29 -8.37 26.53
C PHE A 111 -0.49 -9.09 25.19
N ILE A 112 -1.71 -9.07 24.64
CA ILE A 112 -2.04 -9.69 23.35
C ILE A 112 -1.24 -9.03 22.23
N TRP A 113 -1.17 -7.70 22.24
CA TRP A 113 -0.42 -6.96 21.24
C TRP A 113 1.10 -7.16 21.38
N LYS A 114 1.59 -7.27 22.62
CA LYS A 114 2.99 -7.59 22.88
C LYS A 114 3.35 -8.97 22.32
N SER A 115 2.56 -10.00 22.62
CA SER A 115 2.75 -11.35 22.04
C SER A 115 2.67 -11.33 20.52
N ALA A 116 1.71 -10.61 19.95
CA ALA A 116 1.59 -10.49 18.50
C ALA A 116 2.80 -9.81 17.86
N ARG A 117 3.40 -8.81 18.54
CA ARG A 117 4.63 -8.17 18.07
C ARG A 117 5.80 -9.14 18.09
N GLU A 118 5.92 -9.96 19.13
CA GLU A 118 6.97 -10.98 19.28
C GLU A 118 6.87 -12.10 18.23
N ASN A 119 5.69 -12.33 17.65
CA ASN A 119 5.51 -13.27 16.53
C ASN A 119 6.18 -12.80 15.22
N VAL A 120 6.55 -11.52 15.11
CA VAL A 120 7.18 -10.97 13.91
C VAL A 120 8.69 -10.95 14.08
N LYS A 121 9.37 -11.82 13.33
CA LYS A 121 10.83 -11.92 13.35
C LYS A 121 11.50 -10.59 12.96
N ASP A 122 12.56 -10.25 13.70
CA ASP A 122 13.47 -9.13 13.44
C ASP A 122 12.80 -7.74 13.43
N LEU A 123 11.53 -7.63 13.86
CA LEU A 123 10.81 -6.36 13.94
C LEU A 123 11.44 -5.46 15.01
N PRO A 124 11.73 -4.17 14.72
CA PRO A 124 12.26 -3.27 15.73
C PRO A 124 11.35 -3.17 16.96
N PRO A 125 11.92 -2.94 18.16
CA PRO A 125 11.13 -2.85 19.38
C PRO A 125 10.12 -1.70 19.30
N LEU A 126 9.05 -1.81 20.08
CA LEU A 126 8.13 -0.69 20.29
C LEU A 126 8.92 0.48 20.90
N PRO A 127 8.92 1.67 20.27
CA PRO A 127 9.60 2.83 20.86
C PRO A 127 8.76 3.42 22.00
N ASP A 128 9.42 4.06 22.96
CA ASP A 128 8.82 4.52 24.22
C ASP A 128 7.70 5.56 24.04
N ASP A 129 7.72 6.28 22.91
CA ASP A 129 6.73 7.31 22.53
C ASP A 129 5.47 6.74 21.85
N MET A 130 5.39 5.41 21.68
CA MET A 130 4.29 4.75 20.98
C MET A 130 3.62 3.65 21.80
N ILE A 131 2.35 3.40 21.45
CA ILE A 131 1.59 2.25 21.92
C ILE A 131 1.48 1.19 20.81
N GLU A 132 1.35 -0.07 21.20
CA GLU A 132 1.35 -1.22 20.27
C GLU A 132 0.39 -1.07 19.08
N PRO A 133 -0.90 -0.67 19.24
CA PRO A 133 -1.79 -0.55 18.08
C PRO A 133 -1.37 0.55 17.11
N ARG A 134 -0.78 1.65 17.62
CA ARG A 134 -0.28 2.75 16.80
C ARG A 134 0.97 2.32 16.04
N TYR A 135 1.87 1.59 16.70
CA TYR A 135 3.06 1.02 16.08
C TYR A 135 2.70 0.00 15.01
N ALA A 136 1.78 -0.93 15.30
CA ALA A 136 1.26 -1.88 14.33
C ALA A 136 0.63 -1.18 13.10
N SER A 137 -0.13 -0.10 13.32
CA SER A 137 -0.69 0.69 12.23
C SER A 137 0.38 1.42 11.41
N LEU A 138 1.44 1.93 12.03
CA LEU A 138 2.54 2.59 11.34
C LEU A 138 3.30 1.58 10.48
N VAL A 139 3.63 0.42 11.03
CA VAL A 139 4.47 -0.60 10.39
C VAL A 139 3.72 -1.35 9.29
N PHE A 140 2.52 -1.85 9.56
CA PHE A 140 1.87 -2.86 8.71
C PHE A 140 0.71 -2.36 7.87
N ASP A 141 0.03 -1.28 8.28
CA ASP A 141 -1.10 -0.76 7.51
C ASP A 141 -0.62 -0.13 6.20
N ASN A 142 -1.51 0.03 5.24
CA ASN A 142 -1.22 0.62 3.93
C ASN A 142 -2.15 1.77 3.60
N HIS A 143 -2.67 2.47 4.61
CA HIS A 143 -3.58 3.61 4.46
C HIS A 143 -2.99 4.87 5.10
N CYS A 144 -3.28 6.01 4.49
CA CYS A 144 -2.90 7.32 5.02
C CYS A 144 -3.62 7.54 6.36
N GLN A 145 -2.90 7.99 7.38
CA GLN A 145 -3.47 8.27 8.70
C GLN A 145 -4.42 9.48 8.70
N ASN A 146 -4.26 10.39 7.73
CA ASN A 146 -5.10 11.59 7.61
C ASN A 146 -6.33 11.33 6.71
N CYS A 147 -6.12 10.90 5.46
CA CYS A 147 -7.21 10.77 4.48
C CYS A 147 -7.66 9.33 4.18
N PHE A 148 -7.05 8.32 4.80
CA PHE A 148 -7.32 6.88 4.58
C PHE A 148 -7.11 6.38 3.15
N ALA A 149 -6.54 7.18 2.25
CA ALA A 149 -6.18 6.71 0.92
C ALA A 149 -5.02 5.68 1.00
N PRO A 150 -4.99 4.66 0.11
CA PRO A 150 -3.90 3.71 0.10
C PRO A 150 -2.53 4.38 -0.14
N THR A 151 -1.55 4.04 0.69
CA THR A 151 -0.18 4.54 0.57
C THR A 151 0.83 3.53 1.12
N LYS A 152 1.94 3.39 0.41
CA LYS A 152 3.13 2.66 0.88
C LYS A 152 4.15 3.57 1.55
N LEU A 153 3.95 4.89 1.47
CA LEU A 153 4.86 5.89 2.01
C LEU A 153 4.77 5.90 3.54
N VAL A 154 5.91 5.78 4.21
CA VAL A 154 6.06 5.87 5.67
C VAL A 154 7.10 6.93 5.96
N GLN A 155 6.80 7.84 6.87
CA GLN A 155 7.75 8.83 7.36
C GLN A 155 8.22 8.38 8.76
N TRP A 156 9.21 7.48 8.80
CA TRP A 156 9.62 6.78 10.02
C TRP A 156 10.06 7.73 11.14
N GLN A 157 10.87 8.74 10.81
CA GLN A 157 11.32 9.76 11.77
C GLN A 157 10.17 10.64 12.28
N PHE A 158 9.05 10.73 11.55
CA PHE A 158 7.87 11.50 11.99
C PHE A 158 6.89 10.65 12.80
N ARG A 159 7.07 9.31 12.82
CA ARG A 159 6.04 8.36 13.30
C ARG A 159 4.71 8.47 12.54
N LEU A 160 4.76 8.88 11.27
CA LEU A 160 3.58 9.14 10.43
C LEU A 160 3.53 8.24 9.18
N ARG A 161 2.30 8.05 8.69
CA ARG A 161 2.01 7.44 7.39
C ARG A 161 1.08 8.35 6.59
N TYR A 162 1.66 9.32 5.91
CA TYR A 162 0.95 10.23 5.00
C TYR A 162 1.16 9.83 3.55
N CYS A 163 0.07 9.85 2.78
CA CYS A 163 0.18 9.83 1.32
C CYS A 163 0.83 11.13 0.84
N ARG A 164 1.28 11.16 -0.42
CA ARG A 164 1.92 12.36 -0.97
C ARG A 164 1.06 13.61 -0.76
N ILE A 165 -0.23 13.57 -1.13
CA ILE A 165 -1.13 14.73 -1.00
C ILE A 165 -1.17 15.26 0.45
N CYS A 166 -1.35 14.38 1.43
CA CYS A 166 -1.34 14.78 2.84
C CYS A 166 0.03 15.30 3.28
N LEU A 167 1.13 14.74 2.78
CA LEU A 167 2.48 15.21 3.13
C LEU A 167 2.72 16.68 2.71
N TYR A 168 2.18 17.14 1.57
CA TYR A 168 2.33 18.56 1.14
C TYR A 168 1.34 19.51 1.83
N ASN A 169 0.23 18.99 2.35
CA ASN A 169 -0.89 19.81 2.81
C ASN A 169 -1.11 19.74 4.34
N SER A 170 -0.43 18.84 5.05
CA SER A 170 -0.60 18.70 6.50
C SER A 170 0.15 19.82 7.22
N PRO A 171 -0.41 20.41 8.29
CA PRO A 171 0.34 21.34 9.14
C PRO A 171 1.49 20.66 9.90
N ASP A 172 1.45 19.34 10.07
CA ASP A 172 2.48 18.58 10.80
C ASP A 172 3.82 18.49 10.08
N VAL A 173 3.88 18.92 8.81
CA VAL A 173 5.06 18.78 7.97
C VAL A 173 5.30 20.05 7.17
N THR A 174 6.53 20.55 7.18
CA THR A 174 6.96 21.71 6.38
C THR A 174 8.11 21.35 5.45
N LYS A 175 8.29 22.13 4.39
CA LYS A 175 9.48 22.10 3.53
C LYS A 175 10.45 23.23 3.81
N ASP A 176 9.97 24.22 4.56
CA ASP A 176 10.68 25.46 4.84
C ASP A 176 10.68 25.62 6.37
N PRO A 177 11.74 25.14 7.04
CA PRO A 177 11.85 25.18 8.50
C PRO A 177 12.35 26.56 8.95
N TYR A 178 11.67 27.63 8.52
CA TYR A 178 12.04 29.03 8.76
C TYR A 178 12.63 29.25 10.17
N GLU A 179 13.61 30.14 10.29
CA GLU A 179 14.11 30.68 11.58
C GLU A 179 15.06 29.79 12.41
N LEU A 180 15.29 28.52 12.04
CA LEU A 180 16.28 27.67 12.73
C LEU A 180 17.70 27.74 12.12
N PRO A 181 18.77 27.84 12.94
CA PRO A 181 20.16 27.65 12.50
C PRO A 181 20.42 26.26 11.90
N ASP A 182 21.41 26.18 11.01
CA ASP A 182 21.76 24.91 10.32
C ASP A 182 22.15 23.80 11.29
N GLU A 183 22.82 24.13 12.40
CA GLU A 183 23.21 23.18 13.44
C GLU A 183 21.97 22.55 14.11
N MET A 184 20.92 23.34 14.30
CA MET A 184 19.66 22.91 14.90
C MET A 184 18.82 22.06 13.94
N LEU A 185 18.85 22.39 12.65
CA LEU A 185 18.18 21.60 11.62
C LEU A 185 18.69 20.15 11.55
N GLN A 186 19.93 19.88 11.98
CA GLN A 186 20.47 18.52 12.02
C GLN A 186 19.80 17.65 13.09
N LEU A 187 19.19 18.26 14.12
CA LEU A 187 18.45 17.61 15.20
C LEU A 187 16.94 17.55 14.94
N VAL A 188 16.49 18.03 13.77
CA VAL A 188 15.08 17.99 13.38
C VAL A 188 14.81 16.74 12.54
N PRO A 189 13.82 15.90 12.92
CA PRO A 189 13.38 14.79 12.10
C PRO A 189 13.10 15.24 10.66
N ARG A 190 13.60 14.47 9.71
CA ARG A 190 13.44 14.76 8.27
C ARG A 190 12.95 13.57 7.48
N PHE A 191 12.29 13.86 6.37
CA PHE A 191 11.87 12.86 5.39
C PHE A 191 12.24 13.32 3.98
N ILE A 192 12.93 12.45 3.24
CA ILE A 192 13.34 12.73 1.87
C ILE A 192 12.43 11.98 0.89
N LEU A 193 11.66 12.74 0.12
CA LEU A 193 10.85 12.20 -0.96
C LEU A 193 11.63 12.24 -2.28
N ASN A 194 12.01 11.05 -2.75
CA ASN A 194 12.56 10.88 -4.10
C ASN A 194 11.43 10.61 -5.11
N THR A 195 11.34 11.44 -6.16
CA THR A 195 10.40 11.25 -7.27
C THR A 195 11.12 11.31 -8.61
N ASN A 196 10.64 10.55 -9.59
CA ASN A 196 11.13 10.60 -10.96
C ASN A 196 10.12 11.40 -11.80
N ILE A 197 10.60 12.44 -12.48
CA ILE A 197 9.84 13.22 -13.46
C ILE A 197 10.54 13.04 -14.80
N GLY A 198 10.07 12.06 -15.59
CA GLY A 198 10.75 11.61 -16.79
C GLY A 198 12.15 11.06 -16.48
N ARG A 199 13.18 11.64 -17.09
CA ARG A 199 14.60 11.30 -16.83
C ARG A 199 15.21 12.04 -15.64
N ARG A 200 14.51 13.01 -15.04
CA ARG A 200 15.04 13.82 -13.94
C ARG A 200 14.61 13.24 -12.60
N LYS A 201 15.58 13.11 -11.68
CA LYS A 201 15.33 12.78 -10.28
C LYS A 201 15.06 14.08 -9.53
N ARG A 202 13.93 14.16 -8.83
CA ARG A 202 13.59 15.25 -7.92
C ARG A 202 13.66 14.72 -6.49
N CYS A 203 14.38 15.44 -5.65
CA CYS A 203 14.55 15.17 -4.24
C CYS A 203 13.92 16.33 -3.48
N GLU A 204 12.98 16.04 -2.57
CA GLU A 204 12.36 17.04 -1.72
C GLU A 204 12.51 16.63 -0.26
N THR A 205 13.05 17.53 0.56
CA THR A 205 13.19 17.33 2.00
C THR A 205 12.00 17.95 2.70
N PHE A 206 11.48 17.22 3.68
CA PHE A 206 10.40 17.63 4.57
C PHE A 206 10.90 17.54 6.01
N TYR A 207 10.36 18.39 6.88
CA TYR A 207 10.68 18.45 8.30
C TYR A 207 9.41 18.33 9.14
N HIS A 208 9.53 17.75 10.32
CA HIS A 208 8.41 17.58 11.24
C HIS A 208 8.14 18.87 12.02
N THR A 209 7.04 19.56 11.69
CA THR A 209 6.68 20.85 12.31
C THR A 209 6.60 20.80 13.83
N PRO A 210 5.97 19.77 14.47
CA PRO A 210 5.94 19.68 15.93
C PRO A 210 7.33 19.59 16.57
N SER A 211 8.31 18.96 15.91
CA SER A 211 9.68 18.88 16.42
C SER A 211 10.42 20.21 16.30
N ILE A 212 10.16 20.97 15.22
CA ILE A 212 10.68 22.34 15.07
C ILE A 212 10.16 23.22 16.21
N ASN A 213 8.84 23.22 16.44
CA ASN A 213 8.22 24.03 17.48
C ASN A 213 8.75 23.68 18.88
N ALA A 214 8.95 22.39 19.17
CA ALA A 214 9.51 21.94 20.44
C ALA A 214 10.96 22.43 20.64
N LEU A 215 11.76 22.44 19.57
CA LEU A 215 13.13 22.93 19.60
C LEU A 215 13.18 24.46 19.82
N GLU A 216 12.34 25.21 19.11
CA GLU A 216 12.20 26.67 19.26
C GLU A 216 11.77 27.07 20.68
N GLU A 217 10.73 26.40 21.22
CA GLU A 217 10.22 26.70 22.55
C GLU A 217 11.34 26.62 23.58
N CYS A 218 12.20 25.62 23.48
CA CYS A 218 13.25 25.44 24.46
C CYS A 218 14.48 26.32 24.23
N LEU A 219 14.79 26.68 22.98
CA LEU A 219 15.75 27.74 22.68
C LEU A 219 15.36 29.05 23.37
N CYS A 220 14.06 29.36 23.44
CA CYS A 220 13.56 30.55 24.15
C CYS A 220 13.72 30.48 25.67
N HIS A 221 13.75 29.29 26.28
CA HIS A 221 13.78 29.10 27.73
C HIS A 221 15.18 28.81 28.31
N GLY A 222 16.20 28.63 27.45
CA GLY A 222 17.61 28.54 27.83
C GLY A 222 17.93 27.38 28.77
N CYS A 223 18.22 26.20 28.22
CA CYS A 223 18.68 25.05 29.00
C CYS A 223 19.74 24.25 28.24
N ASP A 224 21.01 24.47 28.57
CA ASP A 224 22.14 23.70 28.00
C ASP A 224 22.02 22.19 28.26
N LEU A 225 21.56 21.79 29.46
CA LEU A 225 21.31 20.39 29.81
C LEU A 225 20.19 19.75 28.98
N TRP A 226 19.28 20.55 28.44
CA TRP A 226 18.19 20.05 27.62
C TRP A 226 18.65 19.75 26.20
N PHE A 227 19.70 20.39 25.67
CA PHE A 227 20.25 20.05 24.36
C PHE A 227 20.81 18.62 24.31
N ASP A 228 21.54 18.20 25.34
CA ASP A 228 22.05 16.81 25.43
C ASP A 228 20.89 15.80 25.45
N GLU A 229 19.77 16.14 26.10
CA GLU A 229 18.57 15.30 26.15
C GLU A 229 17.84 15.26 24.80
N ILE A 230 17.68 16.40 24.09
CA ILE A 230 17.11 16.42 22.74
C ILE A 230 17.99 15.59 21.82
N GLU A 231 19.29 15.82 21.82
CA GLU A 231 20.21 15.19 20.90
C GLU A 231 20.17 13.68 21.12
N THR A 232 20.21 13.24 22.37
CA THR A 232 20.05 11.82 22.72
C THR A 232 18.71 11.26 22.25
N SER A 233 17.60 11.99 22.47
CA SER A 233 16.26 11.58 22.04
C SER A 233 16.16 11.49 20.51
N TYR A 234 16.73 12.47 19.80
CA TYR A 234 16.78 12.53 18.36
C TYR A 234 17.59 11.36 17.78
N TRP A 235 18.77 11.06 18.32
CA TRP A 235 19.58 9.94 17.84
C TRP A 235 18.89 8.59 18.10
N ARG A 236 18.20 8.41 19.23
CA ARG A 236 17.36 7.21 19.45
C ARG A 236 16.23 7.10 18.43
N LEU A 237 15.57 8.22 18.10
CA LEU A 237 14.55 8.28 17.08
C LEU A 237 15.10 7.92 15.69
N VAL A 238 16.28 8.44 15.34
CA VAL A 238 16.96 8.15 14.06
C VAL A 238 17.34 6.69 13.99
N GLU A 239 18.04 6.16 15.00
CA GLU A 239 18.45 4.75 15.07
C GLU A 239 17.24 3.81 14.92
N HIS A 240 16.17 4.08 15.67
CA HIS A 240 14.95 3.29 15.58
C HIS A 240 14.27 3.42 14.21
N SER A 241 14.25 4.61 13.63
CA SER A 241 13.66 4.86 12.31
C SER A 241 14.42 4.15 11.20
N ASP A 242 15.76 4.18 11.25
CA ASP A 242 16.64 3.48 10.31
C ASP A 242 16.47 1.97 10.43
N ALA A 243 16.37 1.44 11.66
CA ALA A 243 16.05 0.03 11.89
C ALA A 243 14.68 -0.35 11.30
N CYS A 244 13.66 0.49 11.44
CA CYS A 244 12.34 0.28 10.83
C CYS A 244 12.38 0.31 9.30
N GLU A 245 13.11 1.27 8.72
CA GLU A 245 13.24 1.38 7.27
C GLU A 245 13.98 0.18 6.68
N LYS A 246 15.10 -0.22 7.31
CA LYS A 246 15.85 -1.41 6.95
C LYS A 246 14.99 -2.66 7.04
N TRP A 247 14.32 -2.90 8.16
CA TRP A 247 13.45 -4.05 8.33
C TRP A 247 12.33 -4.10 7.27
N ALA A 248 11.69 -2.96 6.99
CA ALA A 248 10.63 -2.89 5.98
C ALA A 248 11.16 -3.15 4.57
N SER A 249 12.36 -2.66 4.26
CA SER A 249 13.06 -2.93 2.99
C SER A 249 13.40 -4.41 2.85
N ASP A 250 14.02 -5.01 3.88
CA ASP A 250 14.44 -6.41 3.89
C ASP A 250 13.21 -7.33 3.72
N ARG A 251 12.13 -7.10 4.48
CA ARG A 251 10.86 -7.85 4.34
C ARG A 251 10.23 -7.70 2.95
N ALA A 252 10.31 -6.51 2.35
CA ALA A 252 9.80 -6.29 0.99
C ALA A 252 10.63 -7.03 -0.06
N ALA A 253 11.96 -7.07 0.10
CA ALA A 253 12.88 -7.82 -0.74
C ALA A 253 12.63 -9.33 -0.64
N GLU A 254 12.55 -9.88 0.58
CA GLU A 254 12.23 -11.30 0.81
C GLU A 254 10.90 -11.71 0.16
N HIS A 255 9.87 -10.87 0.30
CA HIS A 255 8.59 -11.12 -0.35
C HIS A 255 8.71 -11.07 -1.88
N ALA A 256 9.45 -10.11 -2.43
CA ALA A 256 9.69 -10.03 -3.87
C ALA A 256 10.45 -11.26 -4.39
N ASP A 257 11.47 -11.73 -3.66
CA ASP A 257 12.26 -12.91 -3.97
C ASP A 257 11.42 -14.17 -3.92
N LYS A 258 10.56 -14.33 -2.90
CA LYS A 258 9.60 -15.43 -2.81
C LYS A 258 8.62 -15.44 -3.98
N LEU A 259 8.11 -14.28 -4.39
CA LEU A 259 7.25 -14.20 -5.57
C LEU A 259 8.04 -14.52 -6.86
N ASN A 260 9.31 -14.12 -6.94
CA ASN A 260 10.16 -14.41 -8.08
C ASN A 260 10.48 -15.91 -8.18
N SER A 261 10.86 -16.55 -7.08
CA SER A 261 11.15 -17.99 -7.04
C SER A 261 9.96 -18.83 -7.47
N LEU A 262 8.74 -18.44 -7.08
CA LEU A 262 7.51 -19.10 -7.54
C LEU A 262 7.29 -18.95 -9.06
N ARG A 263 7.62 -17.80 -9.64
CA ARG A 263 7.54 -17.59 -11.10
C ARG A 263 8.60 -18.40 -11.85
N VAL A 264 9.82 -18.44 -11.32
CA VAL A 264 10.93 -19.22 -11.88
C VAL A 264 10.58 -20.71 -11.86
N ALA A 265 10.15 -21.24 -10.71
CA ALA A 265 9.74 -22.64 -10.57
C ALA A 265 8.58 -23.01 -11.51
N ARG A 266 7.61 -22.10 -11.71
CA ARG A 266 6.56 -22.30 -12.71
C ARG A 266 7.14 -22.37 -14.12
N GLY A 267 8.08 -21.48 -14.46
CA GLY A 267 8.79 -21.49 -15.75
C GLY A 267 9.54 -22.78 -15.98
N ASP A 268 10.28 -23.25 -14.98
CA ASP A 268 11.01 -24.53 -15.04
C ASP A 268 10.06 -25.70 -15.29
N ASN A 269 8.91 -25.74 -14.60
CA ASN A 269 7.93 -26.79 -14.82
C ASN A 269 7.30 -26.75 -16.23
N VAL A 270 7.11 -25.56 -16.82
CA VAL A 270 6.67 -25.42 -18.22
C VAL A 270 7.73 -25.96 -19.17
N VAL A 271 9.00 -25.59 -18.97
CA VAL A 271 10.13 -26.05 -19.80
C VAL A 271 10.26 -27.57 -19.72
N GLU A 272 10.18 -28.15 -18.52
CA GLU A 272 10.21 -29.60 -18.31
C GLU A 272 9.09 -30.32 -19.07
N ARG A 273 7.85 -29.81 -19.00
CA ARG A 273 6.72 -30.39 -19.71
C ARG A 273 6.83 -30.25 -21.23
N LEU A 274 7.31 -29.11 -21.74
CA LEU A 274 7.58 -28.94 -23.17
C LEU A 274 8.69 -29.88 -23.64
N ALA A 275 9.75 -30.04 -22.84
CA ALA A 275 10.82 -30.98 -23.14
C ALA A 275 10.30 -32.42 -23.23
N ALA A 276 9.40 -32.82 -22.34
CA ALA A 276 8.74 -34.13 -22.38
C ALA A 276 7.85 -34.31 -23.64
N LEU A 277 7.32 -33.23 -24.21
CA LEU A 277 6.59 -33.23 -25.48
C LEU A 277 7.50 -33.18 -26.72
N GLY A 278 8.83 -33.25 -26.55
CA GLY A 278 9.80 -33.29 -27.64
C GLY A 278 10.38 -31.93 -28.02
N TRP A 279 10.05 -30.85 -27.31
CA TRP A 279 10.57 -29.50 -27.58
C TRP A 279 11.91 -29.21 -26.90
N GLY A 280 12.51 -30.18 -26.21
CA GLY A 280 13.70 -29.98 -25.38
C GLY A 280 14.92 -29.46 -26.16
N GLU A 281 15.17 -30.01 -27.35
CA GLU A 281 16.28 -29.54 -28.20
C GLU A 281 16.02 -28.14 -28.78
N GLU A 282 14.78 -27.86 -29.20
CA GLU A 282 14.44 -26.52 -29.69
C GLU A 282 14.63 -25.48 -28.59
N ILE A 283 14.26 -25.77 -27.34
CA ILE A 283 14.47 -24.85 -26.20
C ILE A 283 15.96 -24.59 -25.95
N LYS A 284 16.84 -25.58 -26.13
CA LYS A 284 18.30 -25.38 -26.00
C LYS A 284 18.89 -24.53 -27.12
N GLU A 285 18.38 -24.69 -28.33
CA GLU A 285 18.78 -23.94 -29.53
C GLU A 285 18.16 -22.54 -29.58
N MET A 286 17.23 -22.21 -28.67
CA MET A 286 16.69 -20.86 -28.56
C MET A 286 17.74 -19.89 -28.06
N ASP A 287 18.04 -18.87 -28.87
CA ASP A 287 18.92 -17.76 -28.48
C ASP A 287 18.38 -16.93 -27.30
N ASN A 288 17.06 -16.99 -27.05
CA ASN A 288 16.43 -16.25 -25.96
C ASN A 288 15.25 -16.99 -25.29
N GLU A 289 15.58 -17.87 -24.34
CA GLU A 289 14.60 -18.55 -23.47
C GLU A 289 13.71 -17.57 -22.68
N THR A 290 14.13 -16.31 -22.50
CA THR A 290 13.33 -15.32 -21.75
C THR A 290 11.99 -15.03 -22.41
N VAL A 291 11.85 -15.23 -23.73
CA VAL A 291 10.57 -15.08 -24.43
C VAL A 291 9.53 -16.08 -23.91
N LEU A 292 9.95 -17.32 -23.66
CA LEU A 292 9.11 -18.35 -23.06
C LEU A 292 8.87 -18.06 -21.57
N ARG A 293 9.92 -17.80 -20.80
CA ARG A 293 9.82 -17.62 -19.34
C ARG A 293 9.04 -16.38 -18.94
N ARG A 294 9.11 -15.30 -19.73
CA ARG A 294 8.34 -14.07 -19.50
C ARG A 294 7.00 -14.06 -20.22
N HIS A 295 6.62 -15.14 -20.90
CA HIS A 295 5.30 -15.25 -21.49
C HIS A 295 4.20 -15.13 -20.41
N LYS A 296 3.11 -14.41 -20.70
CA LYS A 296 2.05 -14.07 -19.72
C LYS A 296 1.40 -15.29 -19.04
N LEU A 297 1.38 -16.45 -19.69
CA LEU A 297 0.83 -17.70 -19.13
C LEU A 297 1.84 -18.45 -18.23
N VAL A 298 3.12 -18.12 -18.38
CA VAL A 298 4.25 -18.73 -17.67
C VAL A 298 4.68 -17.85 -16.50
N TRP A 299 4.82 -16.54 -16.69
CA TRP A 299 5.27 -15.59 -15.67
C TRP A 299 4.18 -15.26 -14.63
N GLN A 300 3.77 -16.28 -13.88
CA GLN A 300 2.72 -16.19 -12.86
C GLN A 300 3.20 -16.84 -11.56
N VAL A 301 2.73 -16.30 -10.44
CA VAL A 301 3.07 -16.82 -9.09
C VAL A 301 2.30 -18.11 -8.77
N LYS A 302 1.23 -18.41 -9.53
CA LYS A 302 0.38 -19.58 -9.27
C LYS A 302 1.10 -20.88 -9.64
N PRO A 303 1.10 -21.92 -8.78
CA PRO A 303 1.64 -23.23 -9.15
C PRO A 303 1.03 -23.79 -10.44
N LEU A 304 1.82 -24.52 -11.21
CA LEU A 304 1.35 -25.20 -12.42
C LEU A 304 0.86 -26.60 -12.06
N THR A 305 -0.46 -26.76 -11.96
CA THR A 305 -1.09 -28.07 -11.79
C THR A 305 -1.37 -28.71 -13.15
N ASP A 306 -1.58 -30.03 -13.20
CA ASP A 306 -1.87 -30.74 -14.44
C ASP A 306 -3.09 -30.19 -15.17
N ARG A 307 -4.13 -29.85 -14.42
CA ARG A 307 -5.33 -29.22 -14.98
C ARG A 307 -5.03 -27.86 -15.63
N ILE A 308 -4.18 -27.05 -15.00
CA ILE A 308 -3.80 -25.74 -15.57
C ILE A 308 -2.90 -25.96 -16.78
N TRP A 309 -1.99 -26.92 -16.72
CA TRP A 309 -1.13 -27.30 -17.83
C TRP A 309 -1.95 -27.68 -19.07
N SER A 310 -2.89 -28.62 -18.96
CA SER A 310 -3.74 -29.04 -20.10
C SER A 310 -4.50 -27.86 -20.73
N ALA A 311 -4.79 -26.81 -19.96
CA ALA A 311 -5.45 -25.62 -20.48
C ALA A 311 -4.50 -24.66 -21.22
N ILE A 312 -3.21 -24.62 -20.86
CA ILE A 312 -2.23 -23.72 -21.48
C ILE A 312 -1.33 -24.41 -22.50
N GLU A 313 -1.24 -25.74 -22.47
CA GLU A 313 -0.39 -26.57 -23.32
C GLU A 313 -0.54 -26.23 -24.81
N PRO A 314 -1.75 -26.16 -25.40
CA PRO A 314 -1.89 -25.82 -26.81
C PRO A 314 -1.26 -24.47 -27.17
N ALA A 315 -1.42 -23.47 -26.30
CA ALA A 315 -0.85 -22.15 -26.51
C ALA A 315 0.68 -22.12 -26.34
N MET A 316 1.24 -23.03 -25.53
CA MET A 316 2.70 -23.15 -25.39
C MET A 316 3.29 -23.86 -26.61
N ILE A 317 2.62 -24.87 -27.15
CA ILE A 317 3.04 -25.54 -28.39
C ILE A 317 3.00 -24.56 -29.56
N GLU A 318 1.91 -23.82 -29.74
CA GLU A 318 1.79 -22.78 -30.78
C GLU A 318 2.91 -21.73 -30.68
N LEU A 319 3.24 -21.31 -29.45
CA LEU A 319 4.37 -20.42 -29.21
C LEU A 319 5.68 -21.04 -29.67
N MET A 320 5.97 -22.29 -29.29
CA MET A 320 7.19 -22.99 -29.67
C MET A 320 7.30 -23.19 -31.19
N GLU A 321 6.21 -23.54 -31.87
CA GLU A 321 6.15 -23.63 -33.33
C GLU A 321 6.50 -22.28 -33.99
N SER A 322 5.92 -21.19 -33.48
CA SER A 322 6.19 -19.85 -34.01
C SER A 322 7.65 -19.41 -33.82
N LEU A 323 8.27 -19.80 -32.71
CA LEU A 323 9.67 -19.49 -32.41
C LEU A 323 10.62 -20.30 -33.29
N LYS A 324 10.32 -21.60 -33.47
CA LYS A 324 11.06 -22.47 -34.37
C LYS A 324 11.01 -21.98 -35.82
N ALA A 325 9.83 -21.57 -36.29
CA ALA A 325 9.67 -21.02 -37.63
C ALA A 325 10.55 -19.77 -37.84
N LYS A 326 10.52 -18.81 -36.90
CA LYS A 326 11.36 -17.61 -36.96
C LYS A 326 12.86 -17.91 -36.99
N ARG A 327 13.31 -18.90 -36.21
CA ARG A 327 14.71 -19.33 -36.20
C ARG A 327 15.12 -19.92 -37.56
N LEU A 328 14.27 -20.74 -38.17
CA LEU A 328 14.53 -21.35 -39.47
C LEU A 328 14.45 -20.34 -40.63
N ASP A 329 13.60 -19.32 -40.52
CA ASP A 329 13.42 -18.28 -41.55
C ASP A 329 14.52 -17.18 -41.51
N GLY A 330 15.39 -17.18 -40.49
CA GLY A 330 16.59 -16.34 -40.44
C GLY A 330 16.35 -14.83 -40.23
N CYS A 331 15.13 -14.40 -39.90
CA CYS A 331 14.84 -13.00 -39.60
C CYS A 331 15.09 -12.67 -38.12
N TYR A 332 16.26 -12.07 -37.88
CA TYR A 332 16.64 -11.42 -36.62
C TYR A 332 16.28 -9.93 -36.61
#